data_AF-A0A2M6WJ58-F1
#
_entry.id   AF-A0A2M6WJ58-F1
#
_cell.length_a   1.000
_cell.length_b   1.000
_cell.length_c   1.000
_cell.angle_alpha   90.00
_cell.angle_beta   90.00
_cell.angle_gamma   90.00
#
_symmetry.space_group_name_H-M   'P 1'
#
loop_
_entity.id
_entity.type
_entity.pdbx_description
1 polymer ?
#
loop_
_entity_poly.entity_id
_entity_poly.type
_entity_poly.pdbx_seq_one_letter_code
_entity_poly.pdbx_strand_id
1 'polypeptide(L)'
;MTQNIQQLREEFKQKIDILNNYLFAQGLSDPMTRIQQLSFLFFLKMLEEQDIAMEKEEKLTGRKHKSIFAGQKEKFRWSRFREKTGPNLYKFVRDDVFEFVTELHNGHDNVRQVLEGAKLLIPDCCIYRLVRIQDRTN
;
A
#
# COMPACT_ATOMS: atom_id res chain seq x y z
N MET A 1 -24.69 17.08 -4.99
CA MET A 1 -23.22 16.90 -4.92
C MET A 1 -22.73 16.48 -3.54
N THR A 2 -23.22 17.07 -2.44
CA THR A 2 -22.75 16.78 -1.06
C THR A 2 -23.09 15.37 -0.55
N GLN A 3 -24.25 14.81 -0.94
CA GLN A 3 -24.62 13.43 -0.57
C GLN A 3 -23.64 12.38 -1.09
N ASN A 4 -23.07 12.59 -2.29
CA ASN A 4 -22.18 11.61 -2.92
C ASN A 4 -20.80 11.57 -2.23
N ILE A 5 -20.30 12.73 -1.79
CA ILE A 5 -19.05 12.82 -1.02
C ILE A 5 -19.22 12.21 0.38
N GLN A 6 -20.37 12.43 1.01
CA GLN A 6 -20.67 11.85 2.31
C GLN A 6 -20.78 10.33 2.23
N GLN A 7 -21.48 9.81 1.21
CA GLN A 7 -21.58 8.37 0.97
C GLN A 7 -20.20 7.74 0.73
N LEU A 8 -19.38 8.34 -0.13
CA LEU A 8 -18.02 7.87 -0.39
C LEU A 8 -17.15 7.85 0.87
N ARG A 9 -17.28 8.86 1.73
CA ARG A 9 -16.57 8.92 3.02
C ARG A 9 -17.00 7.78 3.94
N GLU A 10 -18.29 7.49 4.05
CA GLU A 10 -18.77 6.41 4.90
C GLU A 10 -18.37 5.04 4.37
N GLU A 11 -18.42 4.81 3.05
CA GLU A 11 -17.87 3.60 2.44
C GLU A 11 -16.38 3.44 2.73
N PHE A 12 -15.60 4.52 2.68
CA PHE A 12 -14.17 4.49 3.00
C PHE A 12 -13.90 4.16 4.47
N LYS A 13 -14.66 4.76 5.40
CA LYS A 13 -14.56 4.46 6.83
C LYS A 13 -14.87 2.98 7.12
N GLN A 14 -15.97 2.46 6.56
CA GLN A 14 -16.34 1.06 6.73
C GLN A 14 -15.23 0.12 6.25
N LYS A 15 -14.54 0.45 5.16
CA LYS A 15 -13.41 -0.33 4.65
C LYS A 15 -12.22 -0.32 5.62
N ILE A 16 -11.89 0.85 6.19
CA ILE A 16 -10.86 0.97 7.23
C ILE A 16 -11.25 0.15 8.46
N ASP A 17 -12.52 0.21 8.88
CA ASP A 17 -13.01 -0.52 10.05
C ASP A 17 -12.89 -2.03 9.86
N ILE A 18 -13.21 -2.54 8.66
CA ILE A 18 -13.03 -3.97 8.33
C ILE A 18 -11.56 -4.39 8.45
N LEU A 19 -10.65 -3.59 7.89
CA LEU A 19 -9.21 -3.86 7.96
C LEU A 19 -8.69 -3.80 9.40
N ASN A 20 -9.11 -2.80 10.16
CA ASN A 20 -8.75 -2.60 11.56
C ASN A 20 -9.26 -3.74 12.45
N ASN A 21 -10.52 -4.15 12.29
CA ASN A 21 -11.13 -5.27 13.01
C ASN A 21 -10.45 -6.60 12.68
N TYR A 22 -10.08 -6.81 11.41
CA TYR A 22 -9.34 -7.99 11.01
C TYR A 22 -7.98 -8.06 11.71
N LEU A 23 -7.20 -6.97 11.68
CA LEU A 23 -5.90 -6.92 12.37
C LEU A 23 -6.03 -7.15 13.88
N PHE A 24 -7.06 -6.57 14.51
CA PHE A 24 -7.35 -6.81 15.93
C PHE A 24 -7.61 -8.29 16.21
N ALA A 25 -8.44 -8.95 15.40
CA ALA A 25 -8.74 -10.38 15.52
C ALA A 25 -7.51 -11.29 15.27
N GLN A 26 -6.43 -10.77 14.67
CA GLN A 26 -5.19 -11.49 14.44
C GLN A 26 -4.11 -11.23 15.50
N GLY A 27 -4.46 -10.56 16.60
CA GLY A 27 -3.57 -10.36 17.75
C GLY A 27 -2.75 -9.06 17.72
N LEU A 28 -2.94 -8.21 16.73
CA LEU A 28 -2.40 -6.83 16.75
C LEU A 28 -3.35 -5.95 17.57
N SER A 29 -3.27 -6.04 18.89
CA SER A 29 -4.16 -5.34 19.82
C SER A 29 -3.86 -3.84 19.94
N ASP A 30 -2.64 -3.40 19.67
CA ASP A 30 -2.25 -2.00 19.73
C ASP A 30 -2.81 -1.20 18.53
N PRO A 31 -3.69 -0.20 18.76
CA PRO A 31 -4.31 0.57 17.69
C PRO A 31 -3.33 1.43 16.91
N MET A 32 -2.28 1.97 17.55
CA MET A 32 -1.28 2.78 16.86
C MET A 32 -0.52 1.94 15.83
N THR A 33 -0.11 0.74 16.24
CA THR A 33 0.53 -0.24 15.36
C THR A 33 -0.39 -0.62 14.20
N ARG A 34 -1.68 -0.89 14.43
CA ARG A 34 -2.63 -1.21 13.35
C ARG A 34 -2.74 -0.07 12.35
N ILE A 35 -2.88 1.18 12.81
CA ILE A 35 -2.92 2.36 11.95
C ILE A 35 -1.65 2.45 11.11
N GLN A 36 -0.48 2.30 11.72
CA GLN A 36 0.80 2.34 11.00
C GLN A 36 0.91 1.26 9.92
N GLN A 37 0.52 0.02 10.23
CA GLN A 37 0.55 -1.08 9.25
C GLN A 37 -0.42 -0.84 8.08
N LEU A 38 -1.62 -0.30 8.35
CA LEU A 38 -2.57 0.06 7.30
C LEU A 38 -2.07 1.24 6.46
N SER A 39 -1.55 2.28 7.10
CA SER A 39 -0.96 3.43 6.42
C SER A 39 0.17 3.01 5.49
N PHE A 40 1.01 2.06 5.89
CA PHE A 40 2.05 1.49 5.02
C PHE A 40 1.47 0.80 3.78
N LEU A 41 0.49 -0.08 3.94
CA LEU A 41 -0.12 -0.78 2.81
C LEU A 41 -0.89 0.16 1.87
N PHE A 42 -1.56 1.19 2.41
CA PHE A 42 -2.20 2.22 1.60
C PHE A 42 -1.18 3.05 0.84
N PHE A 43 -0.08 3.42 1.48
CA PHE A 43 1.01 4.14 0.83
C PHE A 43 1.55 3.37 -0.38
N LEU A 44 1.80 2.06 -0.26
CA LEU A 44 2.25 1.23 -1.39
C LEU A 44 1.26 1.21 -2.56
N LYS A 45 -0.04 1.11 -2.27
CA LYS A 45 -1.09 1.13 -3.30
C LYS A 45 -1.15 2.51 -3.98
N MET A 46 -1.16 3.58 -3.19
CA MET A 46 -1.17 4.96 -3.70
C MET A 46 0.05 5.27 -4.57
N LEU A 47 1.21 4.71 -4.20
CA LEU A 47 2.45 4.88 -4.94
C LEU A 47 2.33 4.33 -6.38
N GLU A 48 1.72 3.16 -6.56
CA GLU A 48 1.42 2.63 -7.90
C GLU A 48 0.34 3.45 -8.63
N GLU A 49 -0.75 3.83 -7.94
CA GLU A 49 -1.83 4.60 -8.55
C GLU A 49 -1.34 5.95 -9.10
N GLN A 50 -0.44 6.62 -8.37
CA GLN A 50 0.20 7.86 -8.84
C GLN A 50 1.08 7.62 -10.07
N ASP A 51 1.88 6.56 -10.07
CA ASP A 51 2.73 6.22 -11.21
C ASP A 51 1.90 5.94 -12.48
N ILE A 52 0.80 5.18 -12.35
CA ILE A 52 -0.14 4.93 -13.45
C ILE A 52 -0.79 6.24 -13.95
N ALA A 53 -1.15 7.15 -13.03
CA ALA A 53 -1.70 8.45 -13.40
C ALA A 53 -0.71 9.29 -14.22
N MET A 54 0.57 9.28 -13.84
CA MET A 54 1.64 9.98 -14.56
C MET A 54 1.93 9.34 -15.93
N GLU A 55 1.94 8.00 -16.03
CA GLU A 55 2.04 7.29 -17.32
C GLU A 55 0.87 7.65 -18.26
N LYS A 56 -0.33 7.83 -17.71
CA LYS A 56 -1.50 8.27 -18.48
C LYS A 56 -1.37 9.72 -18.92
N GLU A 57 -0.87 10.60 -18.05
CA GLU A 57 -0.61 12.00 -18.38
C GLU A 57 0.46 12.13 -19.49
N GLU A 58 1.53 11.33 -19.44
CA GLU A 58 2.54 11.29 -20.51
C GLU A 58 1.91 10.95 -21.86
N LYS A 59 1.03 9.93 -21.91
CA LYS A 59 0.33 9.56 -23.16
C LYS A 59 -0.55 10.68 -23.71
N LEU A 60 -1.06 11.55 -22.85
CA LEU A 60 -1.94 12.65 -23.24
C LEU A 60 -1.18 13.94 -23.59
N THR A 61 -0.09 14.23 -22.88
CA THR A 61 0.61 15.52 -22.94
C THR A 61 1.98 15.44 -23.63
N GLY A 62 2.53 14.24 -23.81
CA GLY A 62 3.89 14.00 -24.30
C GLY A 62 5.00 14.35 -23.30
N ARG A 63 4.66 14.75 -22.07
CA ARG A 63 5.65 15.01 -21.01
C ARG A 63 6.20 13.68 -20.52
N LYS A 64 7.50 13.46 -20.74
CA LYS A 64 8.17 12.21 -20.34
C LYS A 64 8.04 11.98 -18.83
N HIS A 65 7.43 10.86 -18.45
CA HIS A 65 7.39 10.38 -17.08
C HIS A 65 8.43 9.28 -16.91
N LYS A 66 9.20 9.33 -15.83
CA LYS A 66 10.11 8.24 -15.46
C LYS A 66 9.46 7.45 -14.34
N SER A 67 8.89 6.29 -14.68
CA SER A 67 8.28 5.41 -13.67
C SER A 67 9.31 4.98 -12.62
N ILE A 68 8.90 5.07 -11.36
CA ILE A 68 9.69 4.58 -10.21
C ILE A 68 9.77 3.05 -10.19
N PHE A 69 8.87 2.38 -10.93
CA PHE A 69 8.81 0.94 -11.10
C PHE A 69 9.49 0.46 -12.38
N ALA A 70 10.19 1.33 -13.12
CA ALA A 70 10.84 0.93 -14.36
C ALA A 70 11.89 -0.19 -14.17
N GLY A 71 11.97 -1.11 -15.14
CA GLY A 71 12.96 -2.18 -15.18
C GLY A 71 12.75 -3.22 -14.09
N GLN A 72 13.80 -3.51 -13.31
CA GLN A 72 13.76 -4.53 -12.25
C GLN A 72 12.84 -4.17 -11.08
N LYS A 73 12.40 -2.90 -10.99
CA LYS A 73 11.51 -2.39 -9.94
C LYS A 73 10.03 -2.69 -10.21
N GLU A 74 9.68 -3.22 -11.38
CA GLU A 74 8.30 -3.57 -11.77
C GLU A 74 7.67 -4.55 -10.78
N LYS A 75 8.48 -5.45 -10.21
CA LYS A 75 8.05 -6.44 -9.20
C LYS A 75 7.47 -5.80 -7.93
N PHE A 76 7.77 -4.52 -7.66
CA PHE A 76 7.31 -3.80 -6.47
C PHE A 76 5.96 -3.10 -6.65
N ARG A 77 5.40 -3.10 -7.86
CA ARG A 77 4.03 -2.61 -8.08
C ARG A 77 3.04 -3.41 -7.23
N TRP A 78 2.09 -2.72 -6.62
CA TRP A 78 1.03 -3.34 -5.83
C TRP A 78 0.29 -4.41 -6.63
N SER A 79 -0.01 -4.13 -7.91
CA SER A 79 -0.63 -5.05 -8.87
C SER A 79 0.15 -6.34 -9.11
N ARG A 80 1.48 -6.32 -8.98
CA ARG A 80 2.35 -7.48 -9.22
C ARG A 80 2.52 -8.35 -7.99
N PHE A 81 2.90 -7.75 -6.85
CA PHE A 81 3.22 -8.57 -5.69
C PHE A 81 1.98 -9.12 -4.99
N ARG A 82 0.81 -8.51 -5.16
CA ARG A 82 -0.47 -9.04 -4.65
C ARG A 82 -0.88 -10.39 -5.24
N GLU A 83 -0.34 -10.74 -6.41
CA GLU A 83 -0.57 -12.04 -7.04
C GLU A 83 0.31 -13.13 -6.40
N LYS A 84 1.34 -12.74 -5.65
CA LYS A 84 2.16 -13.66 -4.86
C LYS A 84 1.33 -14.23 -3.72
N THR A 85 1.49 -15.52 -3.45
CA THR A 85 0.74 -16.24 -2.42
C THR A 85 1.68 -16.89 -1.41
N GLY A 86 1.16 -17.10 -0.18
CA GLY A 86 1.85 -17.83 0.88
C GLY A 86 3.08 -17.12 1.48
N PRO A 87 4.02 -17.87 2.08
CA PRO A 87 5.18 -17.34 2.82
C PRO A 87 6.10 -16.44 1.98
N ASN A 88 6.02 -16.57 0.65
CA ASN A 88 6.78 -15.75 -0.29
C ASN A 88 6.31 -14.30 -0.32
N LEU A 89 5.03 -14.04 -0.05
CA LEU A 89 4.49 -12.67 0.02
C LEU A 89 5.01 -11.93 1.26
N TYR A 90 5.00 -12.58 2.43
CA TYR A 90 5.47 -11.95 3.65
C TYR A 90 6.95 -11.58 3.57
N LYS A 91 7.81 -12.52 3.15
CA LYS A 91 9.25 -12.25 2.96
C LYS A 91 9.48 -11.11 1.97
N PHE A 92 8.77 -11.14 0.84
CA PHE A 92 8.87 -10.09 -0.17
C PHE A 92 8.46 -8.72 0.39
N VAL A 93 7.36 -8.62 1.13
CA VAL A 93 6.92 -7.34 1.72
C VAL A 93 7.85 -6.88 2.84
N ARG A 94 8.31 -7.80 3.71
CA ARG A 94 9.17 -7.47 4.85
C ARG A 94 10.57 -7.05 4.43
N ASP A 95 11.16 -7.75 3.48
CA ASP A 95 12.56 -7.60 3.11
C ASP A 95 12.67 -6.69 1.87
N ASP A 96 12.19 -7.18 0.72
CA ASP A 96 12.42 -6.52 -0.57
C ASP A 96 11.64 -5.20 -0.72
N VAL A 97 10.38 -5.15 -0.27
CA VAL A 97 9.56 -3.92 -0.38
C VAL A 97 10.04 -2.85 0.60
N PHE A 98 10.41 -3.20 1.83
CA PHE A 98 10.98 -2.23 2.76
C PHE A 98 12.29 -1.63 2.23
N GLU A 99 13.17 -2.46 1.69
CA GLU A 99 14.40 -2.00 1.04
C GLU A 99 14.09 -1.05 -0.13
N PHE A 100 13.18 -1.45 -1.03
CA PHE A 100 12.75 -0.61 -2.16
C PHE A 100 12.23 0.76 -1.71
N VAL A 101 11.37 0.81 -0.70
CA VAL A 101 10.79 2.07 -0.24
C VAL A 101 11.84 2.92 0.49
N THR A 102 12.81 2.30 1.17
CA THR A 102 13.95 3.00 1.77
C THR A 102 14.86 3.62 0.70
N GLU A 103 15.07 2.96 -0.45
CA GLU A 103 15.80 3.55 -1.58
C GLU A 103 15.08 4.77 -2.17
N LEU A 104 13.73 4.75 -2.20
CA LEU A 104 12.91 5.85 -2.72
C LEU A 104 13.01 7.13 -1.87
N HIS A 105 13.39 7.00 -0.58
CA HIS A 105 13.57 8.15 0.31
C HIS A 105 14.58 9.19 -0.21
N ASN A 106 15.50 8.80 -1.10
CA ASN A 106 16.44 9.72 -1.74
C ASN A 106 15.79 10.73 -2.72
N GLY A 107 14.46 10.72 -2.89
CA GLY A 107 13.73 11.69 -3.73
C GLY A 107 12.37 12.17 -3.20
N HIS A 108 11.87 11.67 -2.05
CA HIS A 108 10.53 12.01 -1.54
C HIS A 108 10.47 12.04 0.00
N ASP A 109 10.42 13.24 0.60
CA ASP A 109 10.40 13.44 2.06
C ASP A 109 9.18 12.83 2.77
N ASN A 110 8.04 12.75 2.09
CA ASN A 110 6.77 12.24 2.64
C ASN A 110 6.85 10.74 2.99
N VAL A 111 7.76 10.01 2.35
CA VAL A 111 7.97 8.57 2.54
C VAL A 111 8.62 8.28 3.89
N ARG A 112 9.51 9.18 4.34
CA ARG A 112 10.19 9.08 5.63
C ARG A 112 9.21 9.18 6.80
N GLN A 113 8.24 10.07 6.74
CA GLN A 113 7.24 10.25 7.81
C GLN A 113 6.36 9.01 8.01
N VAL A 114 6.10 8.24 6.95
CA VAL A 114 5.31 7.01 7.02
C VAL A 114 6.13 5.80 7.51
N LEU A 115 7.46 5.83 7.32
CA LEU A 115 8.34 4.67 7.51
C LEU A 115 9.35 4.81 8.64
N GLU A 116 9.47 5.98 9.27
CA GLU A 116 10.40 6.18 10.38
C GLU A 116 10.05 5.22 11.53
N GLY A 117 10.93 4.25 11.77
CA GLY A 117 10.73 3.20 12.76
C GLY A 117 9.72 2.10 12.35
N ALA A 118 9.20 2.11 11.13
CA ALA A 118 8.26 1.10 10.66
C ALA A 118 8.95 -0.26 10.48
N LYS A 119 8.43 -1.27 11.18
CA LYS A 119 8.72 -2.68 10.92
C LYS A 119 7.41 -3.34 10.50
N LEU A 120 7.50 -4.33 9.61
CA LEU A 120 6.33 -5.15 9.29
C LEU A 120 5.98 -6.00 10.52
N LEU A 121 4.94 -5.60 11.25
CA LEU A 121 4.43 -6.31 12.42
C LEU A 121 3.22 -7.18 12.10
N ILE A 122 2.74 -7.14 10.85
CA ILE A 122 1.69 -8.01 10.35
C ILE A 122 2.18 -9.47 10.37
N PRO A 123 1.47 -10.41 11.02
CA PRO A 123 1.82 -11.83 10.95
C PRO A 123 1.74 -12.39 9.52
N ASP A 124 2.63 -13.33 9.18
CA ASP A 124 2.71 -13.99 7.85
C ASP A 124 1.35 -14.57 7.40
N CYS A 125 0.61 -15.21 8.31
CA CYS A 125 -0.70 -15.81 7.98
C CYS A 125 -1.78 -14.79 7.59
N CYS A 126 -1.61 -13.50 7.93
CA CYS A 126 -2.64 -12.47 7.78
C CYS A 126 -2.43 -11.59 6.55
N ILE A 127 -1.19 -11.49 6.05
CA ILE A 127 -0.83 -10.53 5.00
C ILE A 127 -1.55 -10.80 3.67
N TYR A 128 -1.69 -12.08 3.31
CA TYR A 128 -2.44 -12.47 2.10
C TYR A 128 -3.89 -12.01 2.16
N ARG A 129 -4.54 -12.15 3.32
CA ARG A 129 -5.95 -11.79 3.48
C ARG A 129 -6.13 -10.26 3.50
N LEU A 130 -5.20 -9.51 4.08
CA LEU A 130 -5.21 -8.04 4.07
C LEU A 130 -5.11 -7.47 2.65
N VAL A 131 -4.13 -7.95 1.88
CA VAL A 131 -3.94 -7.52 0.48
C VAL A 131 -5.19 -7.80 -0.36
N ARG A 132 -5.89 -8.92 -0.08
CA ARG A 132 -7.15 -9.28 -0.75
C ARG A 132 -8.33 -8.40 -0.31
N ILE A 133 -8.42 -8.04 0.97
CA ILE A 133 -9.48 -7.15 1.49
C ILE A 133 -9.33 -5.74 0.91
N GLN A 134 -8.10 -5.22 0.85
CA GLN A 134 -7.79 -3.89 0.31
C GLN A 134 -8.02 -3.76 -1.21
N ASP A 135 -8.04 -4.89 -1.92
CA ASP A 135 -8.33 -4.88 -3.35
C ASP A 135 -9.82 -5.04 -3.69
N ARG A 136 -10.54 -5.95 -3.00
CA ARG A 136 -11.98 -6.16 -3.22
C ARG A 136 -12.86 -4.94 -2.93
N THR A 137 -12.24 -3.85 -2.51
CA THR A 137 -12.88 -2.63 -2.07
C THR A 137 -12.75 -1.47 -3.07
N ASN A 138 -12.32 -1.72 -4.31
CA ASN A 138 -12.45 -0.79 -5.45
C ASN A 138 -13.32 -1.39 -6.55
#